data_AF-A0A962DMC1-F1
#
_entry.id   AF-A0A962DMC1-F1
#
_cell.length_a   1.000
_cell.length_b   1.000
_cell.length_c   1.000
_cell.angle_alpha   90.00
_cell.angle_beta   90.00
_cell.angle_gamma   90.00
#
_symmetry.space_group_name_H-M   'P 1'
#
loop_
_entity.id
_entity.type
_entity.pdbx_description
1 polymer ?
#
loop_
_entity_poly.entity_id
_entity_poly.type
_entity_poly.pdbx_seq_one_letter_code
_entity_poly.pdbx_strand_id
1 'polypeptide(L)'
;DSPLNKLVGKERTGGGPLMGPFGLTMMYAPQPSPLNGLDSWLLPEMAALDISYGDYLKSCGASEAALRFIDNDTPTGDVNTLSALWQHRLFRFQDAMGGMDGLKRIATGSSRLPESMARQFKREIAFNAHVTAIRADKNGVEVRTKAGRRYRAGRVVVAVPLPLLREIAIEPALPALQAAAVREIPYDNMVNVFFAVKEPYWKVDGLPGSLWTNQPMGRLFHFKSEQGEYVWMNVRSPRSPWLKMNDADVMRAATKALNEARPSTVGRVEATAVVNWSAYPWTRGHNMYRTPGQIARFGNVVAEAHGRIHFAGDHTAATMMGMEGAMESGERAAVEILQLA
;
A
#
# COMPACT_ATOMS: atom_id res chain seq x y z
N ASP A 1 -2.28 -22.68 26.19
CA ASP A 1 -2.12 -21.30 26.66
C ASP A 1 -0.63 -20.97 26.71
N SER A 2 -0.12 -20.08 25.85
CA SER A 2 1.33 -19.80 25.74
C SER A 2 1.75 -18.65 26.67
N PRO A 3 2.86 -18.78 27.43
CA PRO A 3 3.35 -17.69 28.27
C PRO A 3 3.86 -16.48 27.46
N LEU A 4 4.10 -16.67 26.15
CA LEU A 4 4.48 -15.61 25.21
C LEU A 4 3.27 -14.79 24.75
N ASN A 5 2.05 -15.33 24.85
CA ASN A 5 0.85 -14.56 24.57
C ASN A 5 0.58 -13.62 25.75
N LYS A 6 0.81 -12.33 25.55
CA LYS A 6 0.57 -11.26 26.54
C LYS A 6 -0.76 -10.54 26.35
N LEU A 7 -1.62 -10.99 25.44
CA LEU A 7 -2.99 -10.49 25.30
C LEU A 7 -3.80 -10.80 26.57
N VAL A 8 -4.78 -9.95 26.85
CA VAL A 8 -5.59 -9.99 28.08
C VAL A 8 -7.09 -9.97 27.77
N GLY A 9 -7.91 -10.48 28.70
CA GLY A 9 -9.38 -10.42 28.60
C GLY A 9 -9.93 -10.93 27.26
N LYS A 10 -10.78 -10.12 26.60
CA LYS A 10 -11.38 -10.43 25.30
C LYS A 10 -10.34 -10.59 24.18
N GLU A 11 -9.18 -9.93 24.28
CA GLU A 11 -8.14 -10.04 23.26
C GLU A 11 -7.48 -11.42 23.28
N ARG A 12 -7.42 -12.06 24.47
CA ARG A 12 -6.88 -13.41 24.63
C ARG A 12 -7.91 -14.50 24.34
N THR A 13 -9.17 -14.26 24.68
CA THR A 13 -10.23 -15.28 24.72
C THR A 13 -11.26 -15.16 23.60
N GLY A 14 -11.47 -13.96 23.06
CA GLY A 14 -12.63 -13.62 22.24
C GLY A 14 -12.53 -13.93 20.75
N GLY A 15 -11.35 -14.19 20.18
CA GLY A 15 -11.20 -14.51 18.76
C GLY A 15 -10.67 -15.90 18.44
N GLY A 16 -10.76 -16.81 19.42
CA GLY A 16 -10.34 -18.19 19.26
C GLY A 16 -8.82 -18.37 19.10
N PRO A 17 -8.36 -19.62 18.92
CA PRO A 17 -6.95 -20.00 18.98
C PRO A 17 -6.07 -19.50 17.81
N LEU A 18 -6.60 -18.73 16.86
CA LEU A 18 -5.92 -18.33 15.61
C LEU A 18 -5.93 -16.82 15.32
N MET A 19 -6.27 -15.98 16.30
CA MET A 19 -6.36 -14.54 16.06
C MET A 19 -4.97 -13.89 15.94
N GLY A 20 -4.46 -13.81 14.70
CA GLY A 20 -3.28 -13.02 14.37
C GLY A 20 -3.55 -11.51 14.40
N PRO A 21 -2.54 -10.68 14.07
CA PRO A 21 -2.66 -9.22 14.05
C PRO A 21 -3.90 -8.71 13.31
N PHE A 22 -4.22 -9.30 12.16
CA PHE A 22 -5.40 -8.93 11.37
C PHE A 22 -6.72 -9.11 12.13
N GLY A 23 -6.91 -10.27 12.77
CA GLY A 23 -8.12 -10.51 13.55
C GLY A 23 -8.20 -9.59 14.78
N LEU A 24 -7.04 -9.25 15.36
CA LEU A 24 -6.95 -8.28 16.45
C LEU A 24 -7.34 -6.87 16.01
N THR A 25 -6.83 -6.41 14.87
CA THR A 25 -7.26 -5.17 14.21
C THR A 25 -8.78 -5.17 13.99
N MET A 26 -9.34 -6.28 13.50
CA MET A 26 -10.78 -6.37 13.23
C MET A 26 -11.67 -6.32 14.48
N MET A 27 -11.18 -6.74 15.66
CA MET A 27 -11.93 -6.57 16.91
C MET A 27 -12.16 -5.11 17.30
N TYR A 28 -11.37 -4.18 16.74
CA TYR A 28 -11.49 -2.74 16.96
C TYR A 28 -12.15 -2.00 15.79
N ALA A 29 -12.58 -2.73 14.74
CA ALA A 29 -13.38 -2.15 13.69
C ALA A 29 -14.77 -1.78 14.23
N PRO A 30 -15.22 -0.53 14.03
CA PRO A 30 -16.52 -0.10 14.53
C PRO A 30 -17.65 -0.82 13.78
N GLN A 31 -18.71 -1.15 14.52
CA GLN A 31 -19.92 -1.76 13.97
C GLN A 31 -21.14 -1.01 14.55
N PRO A 32 -21.92 -0.27 13.73
CA PRO A 32 -21.71 -0.02 12.30
C PRO A 32 -20.49 0.87 12.03
N SER A 33 -20.01 0.85 10.77
CA SER A 33 -18.97 1.79 10.32
C SER A 33 -19.45 3.24 10.43
N PRO A 34 -18.60 4.19 10.91
CA PRO A 34 -18.92 5.62 10.89
C PRO A 34 -18.89 6.21 9.47
N LEU A 35 -18.25 5.52 8.52
CA LEU A 35 -18.25 5.88 7.11
C LEU A 35 -19.44 5.21 6.41
N ASN A 36 -20.36 6.00 5.85
CA ASN A 36 -21.52 5.51 5.11
C ASN A 36 -21.15 5.00 3.70
N GLY A 37 -20.24 5.70 3.03
CA GLY A 37 -19.69 5.38 1.70
C GLY A 37 -18.17 5.19 1.72
N LEU A 38 -17.62 4.72 0.60
CA LEU A 38 -16.17 4.53 0.44
C LEU A 38 -15.41 5.85 0.35
N ASP A 39 -16.08 6.92 -0.05
CA ASP A 39 -15.59 8.29 -0.20
C ASP A 39 -15.92 9.20 1.01
N SER A 40 -16.75 8.75 1.94
CA SER A 40 -17.23 9.55 3.09
C SER A 40 -16.12 10.03 4.02
N TRP A 41 -14.92 9.47 3.95
CA TRP A 41 -13.76 9.92 4.72
C TRP A 41 -13.30 11.35 4.38
N LEU A 42 -13.78 11.91 3.26
CA LEU A 42 -13.53 13.29 2.85
C LEU A 42 -14.53 14.29 3.44
N LEU A 43 -15.57 13.83 4.12
CA LEU A 43 -16.59 14.70 4.68
C LEU A 43 -16.06 15.43 5.93
N PRO A 44 -16.37 16.72 6.12
CA PRO A 44 -15.88 17.51 7.27
C PRO A 44 -16.22 16.89 8.63
N GLU A 45 -17.39 16.28 8.77
CA GLU A 45 -17.82 15.59 10.00
C GLU A 45 -16.92 14.40 10.39
N MET A 46 -16.18 13.83 9.45
CA MET A 46 -15.24 12.74 9.72
C MET A 46 -13.90 13.22 10.28
N ALA A 47 -13.61 14.53 10.25
CA ALA A 47 -12.34 15.09 10.72
C ALA A 47 -12.03 14.75 12.19
N ALA A 48 -13.05 14.52 13.03
CA ALA A 48 -12.88 14.09 14.41
C ALA A 48 -12.20 12.72 14.55
N LEU A 49 -12.27 11.87 13.52
CA LEU A 49 -11.59 10.57 13.47
C LEU A 49 -10.15 10.68 12.92
N ASP A 50 -9.70 11.84 12.45
CA ASP A 50 -8.34 12.03 11.91
C ASP A 50 -7.28 12.20 13.01
N ILE A 51 -7.36 11.33 14.02
CA ILE A 51 -6.46 11.22 15.16
C ILE A 51 -5.47 10.07 14.95
N SER A 52 -4.53 9.89 15.88
CA SER A 52 -3.68 8.69 15.95
C SER A 52 -4.53 7.43 16.03
N TYR A 53 -4.23 6.42 15.20
CA TYR A 53 -4.87 5.11 15.30
C TYR A 53 -4.58 4.44 16.64
N GLY A 54 -3.39 4.68 17.21
CA GLY A 54 -3.07 4.26 18.58
C GLY A 54 -3.98 4.88 19.64
N ASP A 55 -4.29 6.18 19.52
CA ASP A 55 -5.19 6.86 20.45
C ASP A 55 -6.64 6.37 20.30
N TYR A 56 -7.09 6.13 19.06
CA TYR A 56 -8.37 5.48 18.79
C TYR A 56 -8.43 4.10 19.46
N LEU A 57 -7.44 3.23 19.24
CA LEU A 57 -7.38 1.89 19.83
C LEU A 57 -7.44 1.94 21.36
N LYS A 58 -6.68 2.83 21.99
CA LYS A 58 -6.71 3.06 23.44
C LYS A 58 -8.09 3.51 23.92
N SER A 59 -8.75 4.40 23.18
CA SER A 59 -10.12 4.85 23.50
C SER A 59 -11.13 3.70 23.43
N CYS A 60 -10.88 2.68 22.60
CA CYS A 60 -11.66 1.45 22.53
C CYS A 60 -11.25 0.38 23.58
N GLY A 61 -10.30 0.71 24.47
CA GLY A 61 -9.81 -0.18 25.52
C GLY A 61 -8.77 -1.19 25.08
N ALA A 62 -8.03 -0.95 23.99
CA ALA A 62 -6.94 -1.83 23.57
C ALA A 62 -5.81 -1.87 24.60
N SER A 63 -5.32 -3.08 24.89
CA SER A 63 -4.17 -3.24 25.77
C SER A 63 -2.86 -2.87 25.06
N GLU A 64 -1.83 -2.56 25.84
CA GLU A 64 -0.46 -2.39 25.31
C GLU A 64 0.03 -3.61 24.54
N ALA A 65 -0.42 -4.82 24.90
CA ALA A 65 -0.09 -6.02 24.15
C ALA A 65 -0.78 -6.02 22.78
N ALA A 66 -2.02 -5.56 22.69
CA ALA A 66 -2.72 -5.48 21.42
C ALA A 66 -2.14 -4.41 20.50
N LEU A 67 -1.79 -3.23 21.03
CA LEU A 67 -1.12 -2.18 20.26
C LEU A 67 0.15 -2.72 19.60
N ARG A 68 1.03 -3.38 20.37
CA ARG A 68 2.27 -3.99 19.85
C ARG A 68 2.02 -5.07 18.80
N PHE A 69 0.91 -5.80 18.89
CA PHE A 69 0.56 -6.81 17.89
C PHE A 69 0.05 -6.16 16.60
N ILE A 70 -0.81 -5.15 16.73
CA ILE A 70 -1.39 -4.39 15.60
C ILE A 70 -0.32 -3.57 14.89
N ASP A 71 0.71 -3.07 15.59
CA ASP A 71 1.85 -2.34 15.01
C ASP A 71 2.43 -3.07 13.80
N ASN A 72 2.61 -4.39 13.89
CA ASN A 72 3.14 -5.23 12.81
C ASN A 72 2.27 -5.25 11.54
N ASP A 73 1.02 -4.79 11.65
CA ASP A 73 0.10 -4.65 10.52
C ASP A 73 0.16 -3.27 9.85
N THR A 74 0.63 -2.26 10.57
CA THR A 74 0.63 -0.87 10.11
C THR A 74 1.74 -0.59 9.09
N PRO A 75 1.60 0.43 8.23
CA PRO A 75 2.59 0.75 7.19
C PRO A 75 4.01 1.03 7.74
N THR A 76 4.12 1.53 8.97
CA THR A 76 5.39 1.99 9.57
C THR A 76 5.87 1.14 10.73
N GLY A 77 5.07 0.16 11.18
CA GLY A 77 5.33 -0.54 12.43
C GLY A 77 5.01 0.30 13.69
N ASP A 78 4.15 1.30 13.57
CA ASP A 78 3.72 2.18 14.67
C ASP A 78 2.31 2.73 14.40
N VAL A 79 1.34 2.25 15.18
CA VAL A 79 -0.07 2.70 15.13
C VAL A 79 -0.23 4.22 15.32
N ASN A 80 0.72 4.91 15.93
CA ASN A 80 0.58 6.35 16.17
C ASN A 80 0.91 7.21 14.96
N THR A 81 1.56 6.63 13.95
CA THR A 81 1.88 7.33 12.70
C THR A 81 0.76 7.23 11.66
N LEU A 82 -0.26 6.40 11.93
CA LEU A 82 -1.39 6.16 11.04
C LEU A 82 -2.60 6.94 11.55
N SER A 83 -3.32 7.61 10.65
CA SER A 83 -4.63 8.20 10.96
C SER A 83 -5.67 7.10 11.22
N ALA A 84 -6.45 7.22 12.30
CA ALA A 84 -7.56 6.32 12.58
C ALA A 84 -8.61 6.38 11.46
N LEU A 85 -8.93 7.57 10.95
CA LEU A 85 -9.81 7.76 9.80
C LEU A 85 -9.31 7.04 8.54
N TRP A 86 -7.99 7.02 8.32
CA TRP A 86 -7.40 6.24 7.24
C TRP A 86 -7.60 4.72 7.42
N GLN A 87 -7.49 4.24 8.66
CA GLN A 87 -7.79 2.84 8.97
C GLN A 87 -9.30 2.53 8.83
N HIS A 88 -10.18 3.45 9.23
CA HIS A 88 -11.63 3.29 9.01
C HIS A 88 -11.99 3.14 7.54
N ARG A 89 -11.26 3.79 6.63
CA ARG A 89 -11.42 3.60 5.18
C ARG A 89 -11.16 2.14 4.77
N LEU A 90 -10.12 1.50 5.34
CA LEU A 90 -9.84 0.08 5.10
C LEU A 90 -10.96 -0.82 5.64
N PHE A 91 -11.45 -0.56 6.85
CA PHE A 91 -12.59 -1.30 7.40
C PHE A 91 -13.86 -1.15 6.54
N ARG A 92 -14.16 0.07 6.09
CA ARG A 92 -15.35 0.32 5.26
C ARG A 92 -15.27 -0.40 3.92
N PHE A 93 -14.10 -0.42 3.30
CA PHE A 93 -13.89 -1.18 2.08
C PHE A 93 -14.02 -2.68 2.28
N GLN A 94 -13.45 -3.23 3.36
CA GLN A 94 -13.58 -4.65 3.67
C GLN A 94 -15.05 -5.05 3.88
N ASP A 95 -15.81 -4.24 4.62
CA ASP A 95 -17.25 -4.44 4.80
C ASP A 95 -17.99 -4.44 3.45
N ALA A 96 -17.74 -3.44 2.61
CA ALA A 96 -18.37 -3.32 1.29
C ALA A 96 -18.02 -4.46 0.32
N MET A 97 -16.81 -5.04 0.43
CA MET A 97 -16.31 -6.08 -0.46
C MET A 97 -16.53 -7.52 0.06
N GLY A 98 -17.20 -7.70 1.20
CA GLY A 98 -17.43 -9.03 1.78
C GLY A 98 -16.18 -9.65 2.42
N GLY A 99 -15.28 -8.82 2.94
CA GLY A 99 -14.06 -9.24 3.61
C GLY A 99 -13.00 -9.83 2.66
N MET A 100 -12.17 -10.73 3.19
CA MET A 100 -11.04 -11.31 2.44
C MET A 100 -11.48 -12.24 1.30
N ASP A 101 -12.67 -12.84 1.38
CA ASP A 101 -13.20 -13.77 0.37
C ASP A 101 -13.53 -13.07 -0.97
N GLY A 102 -13.77 -11.75 -0.91
CA GLY A 102 -13.97 -10.88 -2.06
C GLY A 102 -12.70 -10.59 -2.86
N LEU A 103 -11.51 -10.79 -2.29
CA LEU A 103 -10.25 -10.52 -2.97
C LEU A 103 -9.91 -11.62 -3.97
N LYS A 104 -9.61 -11.22 -5.21
CA LYS A 104 -9.22 -12.13 -6.30
C LYS A 104 -7.84 -11.77 -6.83
N ARG A 105 -7.22 -12.73 -7.53
CA ARG A 105 -5.92 -12.56 -8.19
C ARG A 105 -6.09 -12.83 -9.68
N ILE A 106 -5.37 -12.10 -10.52
CA ILE A 106 -5.22 -12.45 -11.93
C ILE A 106 -4.27 -13.65 -12.00
N ALA A 107 -4.77 -14.80 -12.47
CA ALA A 107 -4.05 -16.07 -12.43
C ALA A 107 -2.64 -16.00 -13.07
N THR A 108 -2.52 -15.22 -14.14
CA THR A 108 -1.28 -15.04 -14.91
C THR A 108 -0.46 -13.81 -14.50
N GLY A 109 -0.79 -13.21 -13.35
CA GLY A 109 -0.11 -12.06 -12.76
C GLY A 109 -0.76 -10.71 -13.10
N SER A 110 -0.74 -9.78 -12.14
CA SER A 110 -1.41 -8.49 -12.27
C SER A 110 -0.85 -7.58 -13.37
N SER A 111 0.41 -7.78 -13.79
CA SER A 111 1.01 -6.98 -14.87
C SER A 111 0.33 -7.19 -16.23
N ARG A 112 -0.37 -8.32 -16.42
CA ARG A 112 -1.12 -8.62 -17.65
C ARG A 112 -2.20 -7.59 -17.95
N LEU A 113 -2.77 -6.96 -16.92
CA LEU A 113 -3.80 -5.93 -17.08
C LEU A 113 -3.25 -4.68 -17.81
N PRO A 114 -2.26 -3.94 -17.28
CA PRO A 114 -1.72 -2.78 -17.97
C PRO A 114 -1.04 -3.14 -19.30
N GLU A 115 -0.40 -4.32 -19.42
CA GLU A 115 0.16 -4.78 -20.70
C GLU A 115 -0.91 -4.99 -21.78
N SER A 116 -2.08 -5.51 -21.40
CA SER A 116 -3.19 -5.70 -22.34
C SER A 116 -3.80 -4.38 -22.75
N MET A 117 -3.93 -3.42 -21.82
CA MET A 117 -4.35 -2.06 -22.14
C MET A 117 -3.36 -1.38 -23.08
N ALA A 118 -2.05 -1.51 -22.82
CA ALA A 118 -0.98 -0.97 -23.65
C ALA A 118 -1.08 -1.44 -25.11
N ARG A 119 -1.40 -2.73 -25.34
CA ARG A 119 -1.59 -3.30 -26.68
C ARG A 119 -2.78 -2.73 -27.46
N GLN A 120 -3.76 -2.12 -26.79
CA GLN A 120 -4.93 -1.53 -27.45
C GLN A 120 -4.66 -0.10 -27.96
N PHE A 121 -3.56 0.54 -27.55
CA PHE A 121 -3.24 1.88 -28.02
C PHE A 121 -2.88 1.88 -29.51
N LYS A 122 -3.57 2.74 -30.27
CA LYS A 122 -3.26 3.00 -31.69
C LYS A 122 -2.01 3.86 -31.90
N ARG A 123 -1.56 4.54 -30.84
CA ARG A 123 -0.36 5.38 -30.84
C ARG A 123 0.76 4.68 -30.11
N GLU A 124 1.99 4.92 -30.53
CA GLU A 124 3.18 4.38 -29.89
C GLU A 124 3.30 4.88 -28.45
N ILE A 125 3.61 3.96 -27.53
CA ILE A 125 3.94 4.27 -26.14
C ILE A 125 5.43 4.59 -26.08
N ALA A 126 5.76 5.81 -25.65
CA ALA A 126 7.15 6.23 -25.49
C ALA A 126 7.75 5.66 -24.19
N PHE A 127 8.38 4.49 -24.30
CA PHE A 127 9.19 3.93 -23.21
C PHE A 127 10.51 4.71 -23.03
N ASN A 128 11.13 4.56 -21.85
CA ASN A 128 12.37 5.27 -21.48
C ASN A 128 12.26 6.81 -21.56
N ALA A 129 11.04 7.35 -21.44
CA ALA A 129 10.74 8.77 -21.49
C ALA A 129 10.57 9.36 -20.08
N HIS A 130 11.64 9.37 -19.28
CA HIS A 130 11.60 9.92 -17.92
C HIS A 130 11.31 11.43 -17.95
N VAL A 131 10.10 11.82 -17.57
CA VAL A 131 9.65 13.21 -17.48
C VAL A 131 10.32 13.90 -16.29
N THR A 132 10.87 15.09 -16.52
CA THR A 132 11.53 15.91 -15.48
C THR A 132 10.89 17.29 -15.32
N ALA A 133 10.13 17.76 -16.30
CA ALA A 133 9.40 19.02 -16.20
C ALA A 133 8.11 19.03 -17.02
N ILE A 134 7.12 19.76 -16.51
CA ILE A 134 5.83 20.03 -17.15
C ILE A 134 5.60 21.53 -17.06
N ARG A 135 5.44 22.19 -18.21
CA ARG A 135 5.03 23.59 -18.29
C ARG A 135 3.68 23.70 -18.96
N ALA A 136 2.72 24.34 -18.31
CA ALA A 136 1.40 24.61 -18.83
C ALA A 136 1.16 26.12 -18.94
N ASP A 137 0.52 26.54 -20.02
CA ASP A 137 0.06 27.92 -20.21
C ASP A 137 -1.29 27.95 -20.94
N LYS A 138 -1.74 29.15 -21.33
CA LYS A 138 -3.01 29.32 -22.04
C LYS A 138 -3.10 28.54 -23.36
N ASN A 139 -1.97 28.25 -24.01
CA ASN A 139 -1.89 27.62 -25.33
C ASN A 139 -1.74 26.08 -25.26
N GLY A 140 -1.39 25.51 -24.10
CA GLY A 140 -1.25 24.07 -23.95
C GLY A 140 -0.26 23.66 -22.87
N VAL A 141 0.27 22.44 -23.02
CA VAL A 141 1.26 21.85 -22.12
C VAL A 141 2.49 21.42 -22.93
N GLU A 142 3.68 21.70 -22.40
CA GLU A 142 4.96 21.13 -22.83
C GLU A 142 5.49 20.19 -21.73
N VAL A 143 5.75 18.94 -22.10
CA VAL A 143 6.36 17.93 -21.22
C VAL A 143 7.80 17.69 -21.68
N ARG A 144 8.77 17.83 -20.77
CA ARG A 144 10.20 17.63 -21.05
C ARG A 144 10.71 16.38 -20.35
N THR A 145 11.47 15.59 -21.08
CA THR A 145 12.15 14.40 -20.55
C THR A 145 13.61 14.68 -20.18
N LYS A 146 14.20 13.81 -19.36
CA LYS A 146 15.64 13.82 -19.02
C LYS A 146 16.53 13.75 -20.26
N ALA A 147 16.11 13.04 -21.31
CA ALA A 147 16.82 12.93 -22.57
C ALA A 147 16.65 14.15 -23.49
N GLY A 148 16.00 15.23 -23.02
CA GLY A 148 15.79 16.46 -23.79
C GLY A 148 14.62 16.45 -24.76
N ARG A 149 13.93 15.30 -24.94
CA ARG A 149 12.71 15.23 -25.77
C ARG A 149 11.59 16.08 -25.17
N ARG A 150 10.81 16.71 -26.06
CA ARG A 150 9.66 17.55 -25.71
C ARG A 150 8.40 17.02 -26.38
N TYR A 151 7.31 16.98 -25.62
CA TYR A 151 5.99 16.61 -26.09
C TYR A 151 5.03 17.79 -25.87
N ARG A 152 4.14 18.04 -26.83
CA ARG A 152 3.09 19.07 -26.70
C ARG A 152 1.72 18.43 -26.73
N ALA A 153 0.82 18.93 -25.88
CA ALA A 153 -0.56 18.50 -25.82
C ALA A 153 -1.46 19.65 -25.36
N GLY A 154 -2.77 19.53 -25.57
CA GLY A 154 -3.74 20.49 -25.02
C GLY A 154 -3.88 20.40 -23.51
N ARG A 155 -3.68 19.20 -22.94
CA ARG A 155 -3.73 18.86 -21.51
C ARG A 155 -2.81 17.68 -21.23
N VAL A 156 -2.44 17.46 -19.97
CA VAL A 156 -1.65 16.29 -19.54
C VAL A 156 -2.31 15.62 -18.34
N VAL A 157 -2.25 14.29 -18.28
CA VAL A 157 -2.57 13.52 -17.07
C VAL A 157 -1.26 13.05 -16.45
N VAL A 158 -1.05 13.37 -15.18
CA VAL A 158 0.11 12.97 -14.38
C VAL A 158 -0.30 11.80 -13.49
N ALA A 159 0.12 10.59 -13.89
CA ALA A 159 -0.27 9.33 -13.24
C ALA A 159 0.94 8.63 -12.59
N VAL A 160 1.80 9.38 -11.90
CA VAL A 160 2.97 8.87 -11.18
C VAL A 160 2.76 8.98 -9.67
N PRO A 161 3.36 8.11 -8.84
CA PRO A 161 3.23 8.20 -7.38
C PRO A 161 3.89 9.49 -6.84
N LEU A 162 3.45 9.94 -5.66
CA LEU A 162 3.91 11.19 -5.07
C LEU A 162 5.44 11.33 -4.96
N PRO A 163 6.21 10.27 -4.61
CA PRO A 163 7.67 10.35 -4.59
C PRO A 163 8.26 10.83 -5.92
N LEU A 164 7.73 10.35 -7.06
CA LEU A 164 8.18 10.82 -8.38
C LEU A 164 7.62 12.20 -8.71
N LEU A 165 6.38 12.49 -8.34
CA LEU A 165 5.78 13.80 -8.58
C LEU A 165 6.59 14.94 -7.94
N ARG A 166 7.19 14.70 -6.76
CA ARG A 166 8.08 15.64 -6.07
C ARG A 166 9.31 16.05 -6.88
N GLU A 167 9.73 15.23 -7.85
CA GLU A 167 10.91 15.45 -8.67
C GLU A 167 10.60 16.11 -10.02
N ILE A 168 9.33 16.19 -10.39
CA ILE A 168 8.90 16.82 -11.65
C ILE A 168 8.74 18.32 -11.38
N ALA A 169 9.51 19.14 -12.10
CA ALA A 169 9.33 20.58 -12.07
C ALA A 169 8.01 20.96 -12.76
N ILE A 170 7.09 21.60 -12.04
CA ILE A 170 5.78 22.02 -12.58
C ILE A 170 5.70 23.55 -12.65
N GLU A 171 5.39 24.07 -13.84
CA GLU A 171 5.20 25.49 -14.10
C GLU A 171 3.82 25.75 -14.76
N PRO A 172 2.98 26.66 -14.24
CA PRO A 172 3.15 27.39 -12.97
C PRO A 172 3.13 26.44 -11.76
N ALA A 173 3.77 26.85 -10.66
CA ALA A 173 3.83 26.06 -9.44
C ALA A 173 2.43 25.66 -8.95
N LEU A 174 2.32 24.46 -8.34
CA LEU A 174 1.07 23.99 -7.76
C LEU A 174 0.60 24.95 -6.65
N PRO A 175 -0.72 25.08 -6.42
CA PRO A 175 -1.26 25.78 -5.26
C PRO A 175 -0.61 25.30 -3.96
N ALA A 176 -0.40 26.21 -3.00
CA ALA A 176 0.41 25.94 -1.81
C ALA A 176 -0.05 24.70 -1.01
N LEU A 177 -1.36 24.50 -0.87
CA LEU A 177 -1.91 23.34 -0.17
C LEU A 177 -1.65 22.03 -0.93
N GLN A 178 -1.83 22.04 -2.25
CA GLN A 178 -1.56 20.90 -3.12
C GLN A 178 -0.06 20.54 -3.13
N ALA A 179 0.82 21.56 -3.24
CA ALA A 179 2.27 21.37 -3.15
C ALA A 179 2.69 20.79 -1.80
N ALA A 180 2.06 21.23 -0.71
CA ALA A 180 2.30 20.69 0.63
C ALA A 180 1.84 19.23 0.73
N ALA A 181 0.65 18.89 0.21
CA ALA A 181 0.16 17.51 0.18
C ALA A 181 1.11 16.58 -0.59
N VAL A 182 1.56 16.98 -1.79
CA VAL A 182 2.53 16.22 -2.59
C VAL A 182 3.82 15.96 -1.81
N ARG A 183 4.33 16.96 -1.09
CA ARG A 183 5.58 16.86 -0.31
C ARG A 183 5.42 16.01 0.96
N GLU A 184 4.32 16.15 1.68
CA GLU A 184 4.19 15.70 3.07
C GLU A 184 3.46 14.36 3.23
N ILE A 185 2.61 13.96 2.28
CA ILE A 185 1.89 12.68 2.39
C ILE A 185 2.90 11.52 2.26
N PRO A 186 3.05 10.65 3.27
CA PRO A 186 4.11 9.64 3.27
C PRO A 186 3.75 8.41 2.42
N TYR A 187 4.81 7.69 2.05
CA TYR A 187 4.73 6.34 1.51
C TYR A 187 5.41 5.39 2.48
N ASP A 188 4.88 4.18 2.61
CA ASP A 188 5.56 3.12 3.31
C ASP A 188 6.60 2.42 2.44
N ASN A 189 7.42 1.61 3.11
CA ASN A 189 8.44 0.80 2.46
C ASN A 189 8.25 -0.65 2.84
N MET A 190 8.48 -1.52 1.87
CA MET A 190 8.23 -2.94 2.00
C MET A 190 9.29 -3.74 1.26
N VAL A 191 9.83 -4.75 1.94
CA VAL A 191 10.69 -5.76 1.31
C VAL A 191 9.90 -7.05 1.27
N ASN A 192 9.73 -7.59 0.07
CA ASN A 192 9.10 -8.88 -0.13
C ASN A 192 10.15 -9.90 -0.47
N VAL A 193 10.06 -11.07 0.15
CA VAL A 193 10.90 -12.22 -0.20
C VAL A 193 9.98 -13.37 -0.58
N PHE A 194 10.19 -13.93 -1.76
CA PHE A 194 9.42 -15.06 -2.26
C PHE A 194 10.23 -16.34 -2.11
N PHE A 195 9.62 -17.36 -1.56
CA PHE A 195 10.22 -18.68 -1.42
C PHE A 195 9.43 -19.70 -2.23
N ALA A 196 10.10 -20.46 -3.09
CA ALA A 196 9.52 -21.66 -3.66
C ALA A 196 9.39 -22.72 -2.56
N VAL A 197 8.25 -23.41 -2.51
CA VAL A 197 8.04 -24.56 -1.63
C VAL A 197 8.46 -25.82 -2.37
N LYS A 198 9.52 -26.48 -1.88
CA LYS A 198 10.03 -27.75 -2.42
C LYS A 198 9.29 -28.94 -1.82
N GLU A 199 9.03 -28.88 -0.53
CA GLU A 199 8.32 -29.92 0.23
C GLU A 199 7.34 -29.27 1.21
N PRO A 200 6.22 -29.93 1.54
CA PRO A 200 5.18 -29.39 2.40
C PRO A 200 5.63 -29.38 3.87
N TYR A 201 6.40 -28.36 4.26
CA TYR A 201 6.95 -28.19 5.61
C TYR A 201 5.89 -28.21 6.73
N TRP A 202 4.65 -27.80 6.42
CA TRP A 202 3.52 -27.88 7.36
C TRP A 202 3.12 -29.31 7.74
N LYS A 203 3.41 -30.31 6.90
CA LYS A 203 3.16 -31.71 7.26
C LYS A 203 4.16 -32.25 8.29
N VAL A 204 5.31 -31.59 8.43
CA VAL A 204 6.35 -31.98 9.39
C VAL A 204 6.00 -31.53 10.80
N ASP A 205 5.48 -30.30 10.94
CA ASP A 205 5.16 -29.71 12.26
C ASP A 205 3.65 -29.67 12.59
N GLY A 206 2.78 -29.98 11.64
CA GLY A 206 1.32 -29.96 11.82
C GLY A 206 0.71 -28.56 11.90
N LEU A 207 1.45 -27.50 11.58
CA LEU A 207 0.98 -26.10 11.64
C LEU A 207 0.55 -25.60 10.24
N PRO A 208 -0.38 -24.63 10.11
CA PRO A 208 -0.74 -24.05 8.82
C PRO A 208 0.47 -23.57 8.00
N GLY A 209 0.37 -23.54 6.66
CA GLY A 209 1.48 -23.10 5.80
C GLY A 209 1.92 -21.66 6.05
N SER A 210 0.97 -20.75 6.31
CA SER A 210 1.25 -19.36 6.66
C SER A 210 1.79 -19.22 8.09
N LEU A 211 2.59 -18.18 8.33
CA LEU A 211 3.19 -17.90 9.63
C LEU A 211 3.11 -16.41 9.95
N TRP A 212 2.85 -16.10 11.21
CA TRP A 212 3.02 -14.76 11.77
C TRP A 212 3.99 -14.82 12.93
N THR A 213 4.81 -13.78 13.05
CA THR A 213 5.83 -13.70 14.09
C THR A 213 6.08 -12.24 14.47
N ASN A 214 6.50 -12.04 15.71
CA ASN A 214 7.00 -10.75 16.20
C ASN A 214 8.48 -10.52 15.85
N GLN A 215 9.12 -11.46 15.15
CA GLN A 215 10.45 -11.29 14.58
C GLN A 215 10.42 -10.35 13.38
N PRO A 216 11.57 -9.77 12.96
CA PRO A 216 11.62 -8.78 11.87
C PRO A 216 10.99 -9.22 10.53
N MET A 217 10.86 -10.52 10.28
CA MET A 217 10.19 -11.06 9.09
C MET A 217 8.67 -10.80 9.06
N GLY A 218 8.06 -10.52 10.22
CA GLY A 218 6.64 -10.21 10.37
C GLY A 218 5.72 -11.34 9.94
N ARG A 219 5.38 -11.38 8.65
CA ARG A 219 4.29 -12.21 8.13
C ARG A 219 4.70 -12.95 6.87
N LEU A 220 4.27 -14.20 6.80
CA LEU A 220 4.49 -15.10 5.69
C LEU A 220 3.18 -15.73 5.27
N PHE A 221 2.87 -15.65 4.00
CA PHE A 221 1.65 -16.18 3.42
C PHE A 221 1.99 -17.29 2.46
N HIS A 222 1.48 -18.49 2.75
CA HIS A 222 1.56 -19.61 1.83
C HIS A 222 0.47 -19.51 0.77
N PHE A 223 0.88 -19.60 -0.49
CA PHE A 223 -0.02 -19.56 -1.63
C PHE A 223 0.19 -20.75 -2.53
N LYS A 224 -0.93 -21.17 -3.13
CA LYS A 224 -0.95 -22.06 -4.27
C LYS A 224 -1.30 -21.29 -5.54
N SER A 225 -0.58 -21.59 -6.62
CA SER A 225 -0.87 -21.16 -7.97
C SER A 225 -0.78 -22.36 -8.92
N GLU A 226 -1.11 -22.14 -10.20
CA GLU A 226 -0.93 -23.15 -11.25
C GLU A 226 0.55 -23.51 -11.49
N GLN A 227 1.47 -22.62 -11.11
CA GLN A 227 2.92 -22.78 -11.29
C GLN A 227 3.60 -23.46 -10.09
N GLY A 228 2.84 -23.78 -9.04
CA GLY A 228 3.34 -24.41 -7.83
C GLY A 228 2.94 -23.66 -6.57
N GLU A 229 3.60 -24.01 -5.48
CA GLU A 229 3.36 -23.41 -4.16
C GLU A 229 4.54 -22.54 -3.74
N TYR A 230 4.23 -21.39 -3.14
CA TYR A 230 5.22 -20.43 -2.70
C TYR A 230 4.84 -19.79 -1.37
N VAL A 231 5.84 -19.26 -0.68
CA VAL A 231 5.66 -18.44 0.51
C VAL A 231 6.05 -17.01 0.18
N TRP A 232 5.15 -16.07 0.44
CA TRP A 232 5.41 -14.65 0.34
C TRP A 232 5.66 -14.09 1.75
N MET A 233 6.92 -13.72 2.02
CA MET A 233 7.30 -12.98 3.21
C MET A 233 7.17 -11.48 2.96
N ASN A 234 6.49 -10.79 3.86
CA ASN A 234 6.17 -9.38 3.75
C ASN A 234 6.74 -8.59 4.94
N VAL A 235 7.82 -7.86 4.70
CA VAL A 235 8.49 -7.06 5.74
C VAL A 235 8.15 -5.59 5.57
N ARG A 236 7.27 -5.10 6.44
CA ARG A 236 6.85 -3.70 6.54
C ARG A 236 7.48 -3.08 7.79
N SER A 237 8.72 -2.62 7.63
CA SER A 237 9.40 -1.86 8.67
C SER A 237 10.36 -0.86 8.04
N PRO A 238 10.20 0.44 8.28
CA PRO A 238 11.12 1.47 7.77
C PRO A 238 12.51 1.34 8.42
N ARG A 239 12.64 0.56 9.50
CA ARG A 239 13.90 0.30 10.22
C ARG A 239 14.53 -1.03 9.82
N SER A 240 13.92 -1.79 8.90
CA SER A 240 14.47 -3.08 8.48
C SER A 240 15.86 -2.89 7.86
N PRO A 241 16.90 -3.61 8.33
CA PRO A 241 18.23 -3.53 7.73
C PRO A 241 18.22 -4.04 6.28
N TRP A 242 17.23 -4.86 5.90
CA TRP A 242 17.10 -5.44 4.56
C TRP A 242 16.85 -4.39 3.48
N LEU A 243 16.34 -3.20 3.84
CA LEU A 243 16.13 -2.08 2.91
C LEU A 243 17.44 -1.60 2.26
N LYS A 244 18.59 -1.86 2.89
CA LYS A 244 19.92 -1.41 2.46
C LYS A 244 20.81 -2.54 1.92
N MET A 245 20.29 -3.76 1.86
CA MET A 245 21.01 -4.95 1.40
C MET A 245 20.74 -5.19 -0.08
N ASN A 246 21.66 -5.91 -0.75
CA ASN A 246 21.37 -6.48 -2.06
C ASN A 246 20.46 -7.72 -1.93
N ASP A 247 19.84 -8.12 -3.03
CA ASP A 247 18.87 -9.22 -3.04
C ASP A 247 19.45 -10.55 -2.51
N ALA A 248 20.70 -10.87 -2.87
CA ALA A 248 21.33 -12.11 -2.41
C ALA A 248 21.50 -12.14 -0.88
N ASP A 249 21.86 -11.02 -0.28
CA ASP A 249 22.03 -10.89 1.17
C ASP A 249 20.67 -10.94 1.89
N VAL A 250 19.65 -10.29 1.33
CA VAL A 250 18.26 -10.38 1.82
C VAL A 250 17.76 -11.82 1.77
N MET A 251 17.97 -12.53 0.66
CA MET A 251 17.55 -13.93 0.52
C MET A 251 18.22 -14.84 1.56
N ARG A 252 19.52 -14.68 1.80
CA ARG A 252 20.24 -15.44 2.84
C ARG A 252 19.73 -15.12 4.24
N ALA A 253 19.58 -13.83 4.57
CA ALA A 253 19.09 -13.38 5.87
C ALA A 253 17.65 -13.86 6.14
N ALA A 254 16.77 -13.74 5.14
CA ALA A 254 15.38 -14.16 5.23
C ALA A 254 15.23 -15.69 5.34
N THR A 255 16.03 -16.45 4.59
CA THR A 255 16.06 -17.92 4.69
C THR A 255 16.53 -18.36 6.08
N LYS A 256 17.60 -17.75 6.60
CA LYS A 256 18.08 -18.02 7.96
C LYS A 256 17.00 -17.72 8.99
N ALA A 257 16.41 -16.53 8.92
CA ALA A 257 15.41 -16.11 9.89
C ALA A 257 14.16 -17.03 9.84
N LEU A 258 13.68 -17.40 8.64
CA LEU A 258 12.58 -18.33 8.47
C LEU A 258 12.88 -19.70 9.10
N ASN A 259 14.05 -20.27 8.81
CA ASN A 259 14.47 -21.55 9.37
C ASN A 259 14.59 -21.51 10.91
N GLU A 260 15.05 -20.39 11.48
CA GLU A 260 15.11 -20.20 12.94
C GLU A 260 13.71 -20.10 13.56
N ALA A 261 12.79 -19.38 12.91
CA ALA A 261 11.42 -19.22 13.39
C ALA A 261 10.56 -20.48 13.20
N ARG A 262 10.86 -21.28 12.17
CA ARG A 262 10.13 -22.50 11.83
C ARG A 262 11.08 -23.57 11.28
N PRO A 263 11.73 -24.37 12.14
CA PRO A 263 12.71 -25.37 11.72
C PRO A 263 12.23 -26.38 10.68
N SER A 264 10.91 -26.62 10.55
CA SER A 264 10.36 -27.48 9.51
C SER A 264 10.63 -26.99 8.09
N THR A 265 10.95 -25.70 7.89
CA THR A 265 11.29 -25.13 6.57
C THR A 265 12.70 -25.44 6.08
N VAL A 266 13.60 -25.91 6.97
CA VAL A 266 15.00 -26.22 6.62
C VAL A 266 15.04 -27.24 5.48
N GLY A 267 15.67 -26.86 4.37
CA GLY A 267 15.78 -27.69 3.16
C GLY A 267 14.50 -27.81 2.32
N ARG A 268 13.37 -27.23 2.76
CA ARG A 268 12.05 -27.38 2.13
C ARG A 268 11.55 -26.13 1.43
N VAL A 269 12.24 -25.01 1.62
CA VAL A 269 11.97 -23.75 0.95
C VAL A 269 13.25 -23.19 0.34
N GLU A 270 13.12 -22.44 -0.74
CA GLU A 270 14.22 -21.75 -1.39
C GLU A 270 13.81 -20.33 -1.73
N ALA A 271 14.56 -19.33 -1.27
CA ALA A 271 14.34 -17.95 -1.66
C ALA A 271 14.63 -17.78 -3.16
N THR A 272 13.70 -17.17 -3.88
CA THR A 272 13.72 -17.07 -5.36
C THR A 272 13.74 -15.63 -5.85
N ALA A 273 13.14 -14.70 -5.11
CA ALA A 273 13.07 -13.31 -5.50
C ALA A 273 12.95 -12.38 -4.30
N VAL A 274 13.48 -11.17 -4.47
CA VAL A 274 13.32 -10.05 -3.55
C VAL A 274 12.71 -8.88 -4.30
N VAL A 275 11.75 -8.21 -3.68
CA VAL A 275 11.18 -6.96 -4.19
C VAL A 275 11.28 -5.92 -3.08
N ASN A 276 12.26 -5.02 -3.21
CA ASN A 276 12.43 -3.88 -2.32
C ASN A 276 11.81 -2.62 -2.96
N TRP A 277 10.57 -2.29 -2.57
CA TRP A 277 9.79 -1.20 -3.15
C TRP A 277 10.44 0.18 -3.04
N SER A 278 11.30 0.40 -2.03
CA SER A 278 12.01 1.68 -1.85
C SER A 278 13.20 1.83 -2.78
N ALA A 279 13.79 0.72 -3.23
CA ALA A 279 14.94 0.72 -4.12
C ALA A 279 14.57 0.86 -5.60
N TYR A 280 13.30 0.61 -5.97
CA TYR A 280 12.85 0.77 -7.35
C TYR A 280 12.78 2.26 -7.75
N PRO A 281 13.55 2.70 -8.77
CA PRO A 281 13.65 4.11 -9.13
C PRO A 281 12.34 4.79 -9.53
N TRP A 282 11.34 3.99 -9.92
CA TRP A 282 10.08 4.42 -10.51
C TRP A 282 8.87 4.30 -9.56
N THR A 283 9.08 3.87 -8.31
CA THR A 283 8.04 3.85 -7.26
C THR A 283 8.53 4.51 -5.97
N ARG A 284 9.78 4.23 -5.56
CA ARG A 284 10.47 4.82 -4.39
C ARG A 284 9.65 4.75 -3.10
N GLY A 285 8.95 3.64 -2.94
CA GLY A 285 7.93 3.42 -1.92
C GLY A 285 6.94 2.38 -2.41
N HIS A 286 6.11 1.90 -1.48
CA HIS A 286 5.07 0.93 -1.76
C HIS A 286 3.69 1.61 -1.78
N ASN A 287 3.04 1.78 -0.64
CA ASN A 287 1.71 2.37 -0.53
C ASN A 287 1.76 3.72 0.18
N MET A 288 0.94 4.65 -0.31
CA MET A 288 0.63 5.88 0.41
C MET A 288 -0.17 5.56 1.68
N TYR A 289 0.08 6.30 2.75
CA TYR A 289 -0.81 6.35 3.92
C TYR A 289 -0.98 7.77 4.42
N ARG A 290 -1.97 8.02 5.28
CA ARG A 290 -2.20 9.33 5.89
C ARG A 290 -1.82 9.29 7.37
N THR A 291 -1.04 10.27 7.80
CA THR A 291 -0.75 10.48 9.22
C THR A 291 -1.90 11.25 9.89
N PRO A 292 -2.00 11.24 11.23
CA PRO A 292 -3.00 12.03 11.95
C PRO A 292 -3.01 13.50 11.49
N GLY A 293 -4.20 14.05 11.30
CA GLY A 293 -4.44 15.43 10.84
C GLY A 293 -4.23 15.69 9.34
N GLN A 294 -3.65 14.76 8.57
CA GLN A 294 -3.42 14.96 7.13
C GLN A 294 -4.69 14.88 6.30
N ILE A 295 -5.71 14.12 6.73
CA ILE A 295 -6.97 14.03 5.99
C ILE A 295 -7.74 15.34 6.19
N ALA A 296 -7.86 15.82 7.43
CA ALA A 296 -8.51 17.09 7.73
C ALA A 296 -7.81 18.28 7.03
N ARG A 297 -6.47 18.25 6.95
CA ARG A 297 -5.70 19.34 6.31
C ARG A 297 -5.72 19.29 4.79
N PHE A 298 -5.51 18.11 4.19
CA PHE A 298 -5.28 17.99 2.75
C PHE A 298 -6.46 17.40 1.99
N GLY A 299 -7.37 16.69 2.65
CA GLY A 299 -8.39 15.88 2.00
C GLY A 299 -7.82 15.10 0.82
N ASN A 300 -8.44 15.28 -0.35
CA ASN A 300 -7.97 14.74 -1.62
C ASN A 300 -7.45 15.84 -2.59
N VAL A 301 -6.89 16.94 -2.09
CA VAL A 301 -6.43 18.09 -2.90
C VAL A 301 -5.43 17.71 -4.02
N VAL A 302 -4.72 16.59 -3.88
CA VAL A 302 -3.81 16.09 -4.94
C VAL A 302 -4.58 15.70 -6.21
N ALA A 303 -5.85 15.28 -6.09
CA ALA A 303 -6.69 14.94 -7.23
C ALA A 303 -7.12 16.17 -8.05
N GLU A 304 -7.06 17.38 -7.48
CA GLU A 304 -7.54 18.60 -8.13
C GLU A 304 -6.68 18.98 -9.35
N ALA A 305 -7.33 19.27 -10.47
CA ALA A 305 -6.64 19.74 -11.66
C ALA A 305 -5.99 21.12 -11.43
N HIS A 306 -4.78 21.30 -11.95
CA HIS A 306 -4.08 22.58 -11.97
C HIS A 306 -4.02 23.12 -13.41
N GLY A 307 -5.05 23.87 -13.80
CA GLY A 307 -5.20 24.42 -15.14
C GLY A 307 -5.36 23.35 -16.22
N ARG A 308 -4.27 23.02 -16.92
CA ARG A 308 -4.23 21.98 -17.97
C ARG A 308 -3.56 20.68 -17.53
N ILE A 309 -3.19 20.59 -16.25
CA ILE A 309 -2.54 19.43 -15.64
C ILE A 309 -3.58 18.73 -14.77
N HIS A 310 -3.90 17.49 -15.12
CA HIS A 310 -4.80 16.62 -14.36
C HIS A 310 -3.98 15.56 -13.65
N PHE A 311 -4.42 15.09 -12.49
CA PHE A 311 -3.70 14.10 -11.70
C PHE A 311 -4.49 12.80 -11.63
N ALA A 312 -3.79 11.69 -11.69
CA ALA A 312 -4.35 10.35 -11.55
C ALA A 312 -3.38 9.45 -10.78
N GLY A 313 -3.82 8.23 -10.49
CA GLY A 313 -3.12 7.29 -9.64
C GLY A 313 -3.89 7.06 -8.35
N ASP A 314 -3.68 5.89 -7.76
CA ASP A 314 -4.41 5.39 -6.59
C ASP A 314 -4.40 6.34 -5.38
N HIS A 315 -3.33 7.13 -5.22
CA HIS A 315 -3.19 8.17 -4.21
C HIS A 315 -4.18 9.34 -4.36
N THR A 316 -4.86 9.44 -5.51
CA THR A 316 -5.92 10.42 -5.79
C THR A 316 -7.33 9.79 -5.74
N ALA A 317 -7.45 8.49 -5.51
CA ALA A 317 -8.75 7.80 -5.51
C ALA A 317 -9.58 8.15 -4.27
N ALA A 318 -10.88 8.35 -4.45
CA ALA A 318 -11.80 8.56 -3.35
C ALA A 318 -12.15 7.22 -2.67
N THR A 319 -12.37 6.15 -3.43
CA THR A 319 -12.95 4.91 -2.87
C THR A 319 -11.93 4.04 -2.12
N MET A 320 -10.96 3.44 -2.81
CA MET A 320 -9.85 2.67 -2.23
C MET A 320 -8.56 2.84 -3.02
N MET A 321 -7.41 2.63 -2.38
CA MET A 321 -6.10 2.59 -3.04
C MET A 321 -5.88 1.26 -3.79
N GLY A 322 -4.77 1.13 -4.52
CA GLY A 322 -4.46 -0.08 -5.30
C GLY A 322 -4.95 0.01 -6.75
N MET A 323 -5.14 -1.15 -7.38
CA MET A 323 -5.44 -1.23 -8.82
C MET A 323 -6.81 -0.62 -9.15
N GLU A 324 -7.81 -0.84 -8.31
CA GLU A 324 -9.15 -0.27 -8.45
C GLU A 324 -9.11 1.26 -8.38
N GLY A 325 -8.37 1.82 -7.41
CA GLY A 325 -8.16 3.27 -7.30
C GLY A 325 -7.37 3.86 -8.46
N ALA A 326 -6.41 3.12 -9.02
CA ALA A 326 -5.69 3.53 -10.22
C ALA A 326 -6.63 3.61 -11.44
N MET A 327 -7.57 2.66 -11.58
CA MET A 327 -8.60 2.69 -12.63
C MET A 327 -9.60 3.83 -12.40
N GLU A 328 -10.15 3.96 -11.20
CA GLU A 328 -11.08 5.03 -10.80
C GLU A 328 -10.50 6.41 -11.14
N SER A 329 -9.27 6.68 -10.70
CA SER A 329 -8.63 7.97 -10.92
C SER A 329 -8.23 8.22 -12.38
N GLY A 330 -7.87 7.18 -13.12
CA GLY A 330 -7.58 7.27 -14.55
C GLY A 330 -8.83 7.64 -15.36
N GLU A 331 -9.95 6.99 -15.07
CA GLU A 331 -11.25 7.32 -15.68
C GLU A 331 -11.72 8.72 -15.28
N ARG A 332 -11.63 9.07 -13.99
CA ARG A 332 -11.95 10.42 -13.51
C ARG A 332 -11.17 11.49 -14.29
N ALA A 333 -9.84 11.37 -14.36
CA ALA A 333 -9.00 12.34 -15.05
C ALA A 333 -9.31 12.44 -16.55
N ALA A 334 -9.69 11.32 -17.20
CA ALA A 334 -10.14 11.33 -18.58
C ALA A 334 -11.48 12.07 -18.74
N VAL A 335 -12.45 11.82 -17.87
CA VAL A 335 -13.77 12.49 -17.87
C VAL A 335 -13.62 13.99 -17.62
N GLU A 336 -12.79 14.40 -16.65
CA GLU A 336 -12.46 15.82 -16.40
C GLU A 336 -11.96 16.51 -17.67
N ILE A 337 -11.10 15.85 -18.45
CA ILE A 337 -10.58 16.40 -19.72
C ILE A 337 -11.69 16.48 -20.77
N LEU A 338 -12.51 15.45 -20.91
CA LEU A 338 -13.57 15.38 -21.91
C LEU A 338 -14.69 16.40 -21.66
N GLN A 339 -14.99 16.71 -20.40
CA GLN A 339 -15.99 17.73 -20.05
C GLN A 339 -15.52 19.17 -20.34
N LEU A 340 -14.22 19.36 -20.58
CA LEU A 340 -13.60 20.65 -20.89
C LEU A 340 -13.30 20.82 -22.39
N ALA A 341 -13.62 19.82 -23.21
CA ALA A 341 -13.40 19.80 -24.66
C ALA A 341 -14.64 20.30 -25.41
#